data_AF-N0CSU4-F1
#
_entry.id   AF-N0CSU4-F1
#
_cell.length_a   1.000
_cell.length_b   1.000
_cell.length_c   1.000
_cell.angle_alpha   90.00
_cell.angle_beta   90.00
_cell.angle_gamma   90.00
#
_symmetry.space_group_name_H-M   'P 1'
#
loop_
_entity.id
_entity.type
_entity.pdbx_description
1 polymer ?
#
loop_
_entity_poly.entity_id
_entity_poly.type
_entity_poly.pdbx_seq_one_letter_code
_entity_poly.pdbx_strand_id
1 'polypeptide(L)'
;MLSPAAQIALTLRAVGGLTTAEIARAHLVPEATMAQRISRAKRAVRGTEFRRPEPEDRDRRLAAVLQVLYLIFNEGYTATAGPELHRTDLAREAIRLTRSVRRLLPHEGRVTGLLALMVLTEARTPARTGRDGELIPLDEQDRALWDRTAIAEGTALAEEALTQGPAGDYQLQAAIAALHDEAGRAEDTDWPQILALYELLVHRTPDPAAALGRAVAVAMVHGPRAGLAAVDSLAGPAAEHSGAGARAEPSAGHYRLDAVRAHLLERAGEREAARAAYRAAADGTLSEPEARYLRARAERLDP
;
A
#
# COMPACT_ATOMS: atom_id res chain seq x y z
N MET A 1 9.92 -4.85 27.66
CA MET A 1 10.03 -5.07 26.20
C MET A 1 9.36 -3.93 25.47
N LEU A 2 9.86 -3.54 24.29
CA LEU A 2 9.20 -2.53 23.45
C LEU A 2 7.84 -3.04 22.96
N SER A 3 6.85 -2.15 22.83
CA SER A 3 5.61 -2.45 22.10
C SER A 3 5.90 -2.67 20.60
N PRO A 4 5.09 -3.44 19.86
CA PRO A 4 5.29 -3.66 18.42
C PRO A 4 5.43 -2.34 17.65
N ALA A 5 4.57 -1.36 17.92
CA ALA A 5 4.62 -0.05 17.31
C ALA A 5 5.93 0.72 17.60
N ALA A 6 6.52 0.54 18.78
CA ALA A 6 7.81 1.15 19.13
C ALA A 6 9.00 0.42 18.49
N GLN A 7 8.91 -0.91 18.33
CA GLN A 7 9.91 -1.71 17.61
C GLN A 7 9.96 -1.31 16.14
N ILE A 8 8.79 -1.26 15.49
CA ILE A 8 8.66 -0.89 14.07
C ILE A 8 9.26 0.51 13.83
N ALA A 9 8.80 1.51 14.59
CA ALA A 9 9.28 2.89 14.45
C ALA A 9 10.80 3.02 14.68
N LEU A 10 11.35 2.30 15.67
CA LEU A 10 12.79 2.32 15.94
C LEU A 10 13.58 1.68 14.79
N THR A 11 13.13 0.53 14.27
CA THR A 11 13.80 -0.17 13.17
C THR A 11 13.75 0.63 11.89
N LEU A 12 12.59 1.23 11.56
CA LEU A 12 12.48 2.11 10.40
C LEU A 12 13.45 3.29 10.49
N ARG A 13 13.63 3.88 11.68
CA ARG A 13 14.56 5.01 11.87
C ARG A 13 16.02 4.60 11.88
N ALA A 14 16.36 3.52 12.57
CA ALA A 14 17.74 3.13 12.84
C ALA A 14 18.36 2.23 11.77
N VAL A 15 17.54 1.41 11.12
CA VAL A 15 17.96 0.43 10.10
C VAL A 15 17.43 0.81 8.73
N GLY A 16 16.14 1.21 8.64
CA GLY A 16 15.52 1.63 7.39
C GLY A 16 15.97 3.01 6.90
N GLY A 17 16.60 3.81 7.75
CA GLY A 17 17.09 5.16 7.39
C GLY A 17 16.00 6.23 7.21
N LEU A 18 14.72 5.88 7.40
CA LEU A 18 13.60 6.82 7.28
C LEU A 18 13.69 7.95 8.31
N THR A 19 13.26 9.14 7.95
CA THR A 19 13.06 10.30 8.82
C THR A 19 11.88 10.10 9.76
N THR A 20 11.86 10.86 10.87
CA THR A 20 10.74 10.81 11.82
C THR A 20 9.43 11.19 11.15
N ALA A 21 9.46 12.19 10.25
CA ALA A 21 8.31 12.63 9.47
C ALA A 21 7.75 11.51 8.57
N GLU A 22 8.61 10.82 7.81
CA GLU A 22 8.21 9.66 6.97
C GLU A 22 7.54 8.57 7.83
N ILE A 23 8.17 8.18 8.94
CA ILE A 23 7.63 7.15 9.84
C ILE A 23 6.29 7.60 10.45
N ALA A 24 6.15 8.88 10.80
CA ALA A 24 4.92 9.43 11.37
C ALA A 24 3.75 9.33 10.36
N ARG A 25 4.00 9.65 9.09
CA ARG A 25 3.01 9.54 8.00
C ARG A 25 2.60 8.10 7.74
N ALA A 26 3.54 7.18 7.64
CA ALA A 26 3.26 5.76 7.46
C ALA A 26 2.38 5.16 8.59
N HIS A 27 2.44 5.76 9.78
CA HIS A 27 1.63 5.37 10.93
C HIS A 27 0.43 6.29 11.22
N LEU A 28 0.18 7.30 10.36
CA LEU A 28 -0.89 8.29 10.52
C LEU A 28 -0.92 8.96 11.91
N VAL A 29 0.25 9.34 12.45
CA VAL A 29 0.36 10.07 13.72
C VAL A 29 1.15 11.36 13.56
N PRO A 30 0.98 12.36 14.46
CA PRO A 30 1.80 13.57 14.44
C PRO A 30 3.30 13.28 14.57
N GLU A 31 4.14 14.06 13.88
CA GLU A 31 5.60 13.86 13.90
C GLU A 31 6.17 13.93 15.32
N ALA A 32 5.70 14.87 16.14
CA ALA A 32 6.10 14.98 17.55
C ALA A 32 5.78 13.70 18.35
N THR A 33 4.63 13.09 18.10
CA THR A 33 4.23 11.81 18.72
C THR A 33 5.19 10.69 18.31
N MET A 34 5.57 10.64 17.03
CA MET A 34 6.51 9.65 16.53
C MET A 34 7.93 9.90 17.08
N ALA A 35 8.38 11.15 17.15
CA ALA A 35 9.67 11.54 17.73
C ALA A 35 9.80 11.06 19.18
N GLN A 36 8.76 11.30 19.99
CA GLN A 36 8.70 10.83 21.37
C GLN A 36 8.71 9.30 21.45
N ARG A 37 7.95 8.62 20.58
CA ARG A 37 7.90 7.15 20.51
C ARG A 37 9.30 6.58 20.22
N ILE A 38 9.99 7.10 19.21
CA ILE A 38 11.36 6.68 18.84
C ILE A 38 12.34 6.96 20.00
N SER A 39 12.27 8.15 20.62
CA SER A 39 13.14 8.52 21.74
C SER A 39 12.97 7.59 22.94
N ARG A 40 11.72 7.30 23.33
CA ARG A 40 11.40 6.32 24.38
C ARG A 40 11.88 4.93 24.02
N ALA A 41 11.71 4.51 22.76
CA ALA A 41 12.17 3.21 22.29
C ALA A 41 13.70 3.08 22.39
N LYS A 42 14.45 4.08 21.90
CA LYS A 42 15.92 4.16 22.03
C LYS A 42 16.38 4.05 23.48
N ARG A 43 15.71 4.78 24.39
CA ARG A 43 16.03 4.75 25.82
C ARG A 43 15.78 3.36 26.42
N ALA A 44 14.69 2.70 26.04
CA ALA A 44 14.29 1.41 26.58
C ALA A 44 15.17 0.23 26.09
N VAL A 45 15.86 0.35 24.96
CA VAL A 45 16.81 -0.66 24.46
C VAL A 45 18.27 -0.34 24.80
N ARG A 46 18.52 0.78 25.49
CA ARG A 46 19.88 1.14 25.89
C ARG A 46 20.38 0.14 26.94
N GLY A 47 21.49 -0.53 26.66
CA GLY A 47 22.08 -1.52 27.57
C GLY A 47 21.37 -2.88 27.58
N THR A 48 20.42 -3.12 26.67
CA THR A 48 19.84 -4.47 26.51
C THR A 48 20.74 -5.33 25.63
N GLU A 49 21.06 -6.53 26.09
CA GLU A 49 21.77 -7.53 25.27
C GLU A 49 20.88 -8.06 24.14
N PHE A 50 21.48 -8.20 22.96
CA PHE A 50 20.82 -8.86 21.85
C PHE A 50 20.81 -10.38 22.11
N ARG A 51 19.62 -10.93 22.35
CA ARG A 51 19.44 -12.38 22.59
C ARG A 51 18.66 -13.02 21.44
N ARG A 52 19.03 -14.26 21.13
CA ARG A 52 18.28 -15.10 20.18
C ARG A 52 16.83 -15.20 20.68
N PRO A 53 15.82 -15.06 19.80
CA PRO A 53 14.43 -15.20 20.21
C PRO A 53 14.14 -16.63 20.64
N GLU A 54 13.42 -16.75 21.77
CA GLU A 54 12.84 -18.01 22.22
C GLU A 54 11.78 -18.51 21.22
N PRO A 55 11.53 -19.83 21.13
CA PRO A 55 10.54 -20.38 20.20
C PRO A 55 9.17 -19.72 20.27
N GLU A 56 8.68 -19.43 21.48
CA GLU A 56 7.38 -18.81 21.77
C GLU A 56 7.28 -17.35 21.27
N ASP A 57 8.43 -16.69 21.10
CA ASP A 57 8.53 -15.29 20.69
C ASP A 57 8.58 -15.13 19.15
N ARG A 58 8.79 -16.24 18.42
CA ARG A 58 9.12 -16.21 16.99
C ARG A 58 8.01 -15.61 16.14
N ASP A 59 6.77 -16.04 16.33
CA ASP A 59 5.65 -15.57 15.51
C ASP A 59 5.40 -14.08 15.67
N ARG A 60 5.40 -13.60 16.91
CA ARG A 60 5.20 -12.17 17.20
C ARG A 60 6.33 -11.32 16.64
N ARG A 61 7.59 -11.77 16.77
CA ARG A 61 8.75 -11.05 16.23
C ARG A 61 8.78 -11.07 14.71
N LEU A 62 8.44 -12.20 14.11
CA LEU A 62 8.33 -12.32 12.66
C LEU A 62 7.27 -11.37 12.12
N ALA A 63 6.08 -11.31 12.73
CA ALA A 63 5.04 -10.37 12.34
C ALA A 63 5.55 -8.90 12.36
N ALA A 64 6.30 -8.52 13.40
CA ALA A 64 6.91 -7.19 13.47
C ALA A 64 7.97 -6.95 12.38
N VAL A 65 8.80 -7.96 12.06
CA VAL A 65 9.80 -7.89 10.99
C VAL A 65 9.14 -7.74 9.63
N LEU A 66 8.12 -8.54 9.33
CA LEU A 66 7.38 -8.46 8.08
C LEU A 66 6.68 -7.10 7.92
N GLN A 67 6.08 -6.59 9.00
CA GLN A 67 5.48 -5.25 8.97
C GLN A 67 6.52 -4.15 8.70
N VAL A 68 7.71 -4.24 9.31
CA VAL A 68 8.81 -3.29 9.00
C VAL A 68 9.19 -3.38 7.53
N LEU A 69 9.41 -4.58 7.01
CA LEU A 69 9.81 -4.77 5.61
C LEU A 69 8.75 -4.21 4.66
N TYR A 70 7.47 -4.52 4.90
CA TYR A 70 6.34 -3.98 4.15
C TYR A 70 6.31 -2.44 4.15
N LEU A 71 6.50 -1.81 5.31
CA LEU A 71 6.52 -0.35 5.42
C LEU A 71 7.72 0.30 4.73
N ILE A 72 8.92 -0.30 4.82
CA ILE A 72 10.10 0.17 4.07
C ILE A 72 9.83 0.10 2.58
N PHE A 73 9.25 -1.01 2.12
CA PHE A 73 8.90 -1.19 0.72
C PHE A 73 7.89 -0.15 0.25
N ASN A 74 6.81 0.07 1.00
CA ASN A 74 5.77 1.04 0.63
C ASN A 74 6.29 2.49 0.57
N GLU A 75 7.17 2.90 1.48
CA GLU A 75 7.79 4.22 1.42
C GLU A 75 8.74 4.37 0.21
N GLY A 76 9.42 3.27 -0.16
CA GLY A 76 10.23 3.23 -1.38
C GLY A 76 9.39 3.23 -2.67
N TYR A 77 8.23 2.58 -2.62
CA TYR A 77 7.32 2.38 -3.75
C TYR A 77 6.42 3.60 -4.03
N THR A 78 5.96 4.33 -3.02
CA THR A 78 5.20 5.57 -3.23
C THR A 78 5.80 6.60 -2.29
N ALA A 79 6.61 7.50 -2.83
CA ALA A 79 7.14 8.59 -2.03
C ALA A 79 5.97 9.40 -1.47
N THR A 80 5.80 9.36 -0.16
CA THR A 80 4.62 9.92 0.51
C THR A 80 4.59 11.46 0.52
N ALA A 81 5.70 12.09 0.14
CA ALA A 81 5.86 13.53 0.00
C ALA A 81 7.10 13.86 -0.86
N GLY A 82 7.10 15.05 -1.48
CA GLY A 82 8.25 15.58 -2.22
C GLY A 82 8.17 15.40 -3.74
N PRO A 83 9.26 15.72 -4.46
CA PRO A 83 9.26 15.79 -5.92
C PRO A 83 9.48 14.43 -6.62
N GLU A 84 10.00 13.44 -5.90
CA GLU A 84 10.27 12.09 -6.42
C GLU A 84 9.02 11.21 -6.26
N LEU A 85 8.71 10.36 -7.25
CA LEU A 85 7.62 9.38 -7.17
C LEU A 85 8.04 8.09 -6.43
N HIS A 86 9.32 7.74 -6.51
CA HIS A 86 9.87 6.46 -6.06
C HIS A 86 11.27 6.63 -5.48
N ARG A 87 11.55 5.97 -4.35
CA ARG A 87 12.91 5.76 -3.81
C ARG A 87 13.32 4.32 -4.06
N THR A 88 13.77 4.07 -5.29
CA THR A 88 14.06 2.71 -5.81
C THR A 88 15.15 1.98 -5.02
N ASP A 89 16.04 2.70 -4.33
CA ASP A 89 17.03 2.14 -3.42
C ASP A 89 16.40 1.46 -2.19
N LEU A 90 15.39 2.08 -1.58
CA LEU A 90 14.67 1.53 -0.42
C LEU A 90 13.82 0.31 -0.78
N ALA A 91 13.11 0.34 -1.91
CA ALA A 91 12.27 -0.77 -2.35
C ALA A 91 13.12 -2.03 -2.66
N ARG A 92 14.23 -1.86 -3.38
CA ARG A 92 15.17 -2.97 -3.66
C ARG A 92 15.80 -3.53 -2.39
N GLU A 93 16.13 -2.68 -1.42
CA GLU A 93 16.68 -3.13 -0.15
C GLU A 93 15.66 -3.93 0.67
N ALA A 94 14.40 -3.49 0.70
CA ALA A 94 13.32 -4.27 1.33
C ALA A 94 13.15 -5.66 0.69
N ILE A 95 13.20 -5.75 -0.65
CA ILE A 95 13.19 -7.03 -1.37
C ILE A 95 14.40 -7.89 -0.98
N ARG A 96 15.61 -7.32 -0.97
CA ARG A 96 16.85 -8.03 -0.61
C ARG A 96 16.80 -8.60 0.81
N LEU A 97 16.30 -7.83 1.77
CA LEU A 97 16.11 -8.25 3.15
C LEU A 97 15.04 -9.34 3.26
N THR A 98 13.90 -9.18 2.58
CA THR A 98 12.82 -10.19 2.57
C THR A 98 13.28 -11.51 1.96
N ARG A 99 14.07 -11.48 0.87
CA ARG A 99 14.75 -12.67 0.32
C ARG A 99 15.65 -13.35 1.36
N SER A 100 16.32 -12.56 2.20
CA SER A 100 17.19 -13.08 3.26
C SER A 100 16.40 -13.76 4.38
N VAL A 101 15.24 -13.19 4.76
CA VAL A 101 14.31 -13.84 5.69
C VAL A 101 13.75 -15.13 5.10
N ARG A 102 13.37 -15.15 3.82
CA ARG A 102 12.88 -16.36 3.14
C ARG A 102 13.91 -17.49 3.14
N ARG A 103 15.19 -17.19 2.91
CA ARG A 103 16.26 -18.21 3.01
C ARG A 103 16.36 -18.85 4.40
N LEU A 104 16.02 -18.10 5.45
CA LEU A 104 16.00 -18.61 6.83
C LEU A 104 14.70 -19.35 7.18
N LEU A 105 13.59 -18.97 6.55
CA LEU A 105 12.24 -19.48 6.81
C LEU A 105 11.53 -19.84 5.49
N PRO A 106 11.99 -20.88 4.75
CA PRO A 106 11.52 -21.16 3.39
C PRO A 106 10.07 -21.67 3.31
N HIS A 107 9.52 -22.16 4.43
CA HIS A 107 8.16 -22.72 4.50
C HIS A 107 7.16 -21.80 5.22
N GLU A 108 7.53 -20.54 5.45
CA GLU A 108 6.68 -19.57 6.11
C GLU A 108 5.92 -18.74 5.06
N GLY A 109 4.67 -19.11 4.82
CA GLY A 109 3.82 -18.50 3.78
C GLY A 109 3.70 -16.98 3.89
N ARG A 110 3.75 -16.40 5.10
CA ARG A 110 3.71 -14.93 5.27
C ARG A 110 4.95 -14.25 4.71
N VAL A 111 6.12 -14.88 4.81
CA VAL A 111 7.38 -14.37 4.26
C VAL A 111 7.36 -14.49 2.73
N THR A 112 6.95 -15.65 2.22
CA THR A 112 6.86 -15.92 0.77
C THR A 112 5.85 -14.97 0.12
N GLY A 113 4.66 -14.79 0.72
CA GLY A 113 3.64 -13.87 0.24
C GLY A 113 4.10 -12.40 0.24
N LEU A 114 4.79 -11.96 1.30
CA LEU A 114 5.32 -10.60 1.32
C LEU A 114 6.37 -10.38 0.23
N LEU A 115 7.26 -11.36 0.00
CA LEU A 115 8.24 -11.27 -1.08
C LEU A 115 7.55 -11.21 -2.45
N ALA A 116 6.56 -12.07 -2.68
CA ALA A 116 5.78 -12.08 -3.92
C ALA A 116 5.14 -10.71 -4.19
N LEU A 117 4.44 -10.15 -3.20
CA LEU A 117 3.84 -8.83 -3.29
C LEU A 117 4.86 -7.74 -3.67
N MET A 118 6.01 -7.72 -3.01
CA MET A 118 7.05 -6.72 -3.29
C MET A 118 7.65 -6.86 -4.68
N VAL A 119 7.93 -8.09 -5.12
CA VAL A 119 8.52 -8.36 -6.44
C VAL A 119 7.54 -8.00 -7.55
N LEU A 120 6.27 -8.45 -7.44
CA LEU A 120 5.19 -8.12 -8.39
C LEU A 120 4.97 -6.60 -8.48
N THR A 121 4.95 -5.94 -7.32
CA THR A 121 4.81 -4.49 -7.28
C THR A 121 6.03 -3.82 -7.91
N GLU A 122 7.26 -4.20 -7.61
CA GLU A 122 8.45 -3.56 -8.19
C GLU A 122 8.60 -3.80 -9.71
N ALA A 123 8.09 -4.92 -10.23
CA ALA A 123 8.17 -5.26 -11.65
C ALA A 123 7.56 -4.20 -12.59
N ARG A 124 6.62 -3.40 -12.07
CA ARG A 124 5.91 -2.36 -12.84
C ARG A 124 6.59 -1.00 -12.79
N THR A 125 7.60 -0.81 -11.94
CA THR A 125 8.26 0.49 -11.70
C THR A 125 8.68 1.22 -12.98
N PRO A 126 9.21 0.56 -14.05
CA PRO A 126 9.56 1.25 -15.28
C PRO A 126 8.39 1.94 -16.02
N ALA A 127 7.14 1.53 -15.76
CA ALA A 127 5.94 2.05 -16.42
C ALA A 127 5.18 3.09 -15.59
N ARG A 128 5.59 3.35 -14.34
CA ARG A 128 4.85 4.20 -13.38
C ARG A 128 5.06 5.69 -13.55
N THR A 129 6.18 6.05 -14.17
CA THR A 129 6.57 7.43 -14.38
C THR A 129 6.80 7.65 -15.87
N GLY A 130 6.15 8.66 -16.43
CA GLY A 130 6.38 9.03 -17.82
C GLY A 130 7.60 9.92 -17.99
N ARG A 131 7.78 10.48 -19.20
CA ARG A 131 9.05 11.11 -19.59
C ARG A 131 9.34 12.41 -18.82
N ASP A 132 8.30 13.09 -18.38
CA ASP A 132 8.37 14.38 -17.70
C ASP A 132 8.12 14.25 -16.18
N GLY A 133 8.23 13.02 -15.65
CA GLY A 133 8.02 12.73 -14.23
C GLY A 133 6.54 12.59 -13.83
N GLU A 134 5.64 12.46 -14.80
CA GLU A 134 4.21 12.30 -14.57
C GLU A 134 3.87 10.92 -13.99
N LEU A 135 2.90 10.89 -13.07
CA LEU A 135 2.33 9.64 -12.57
C LEU A 135 1.46 8.99 -13.65
N ILE A 136 1.71 7.71 -13.92
CA ILE A 136 0.91 6.90 -14.85
C ILE A 136 0.06 5.89 -14.07
N PRO A 137 -1.29 6.03 -14.08
CA PRO A 137 -2.21 5.09 -13.43
C PRO A 137 -2.05 3.66 -13.97
N LEU A 138 -2.27 2.66 -13.13
CA LEU A 138 -2.02 1.24 -13.45
C LEU A 138 -2.69 0.76 -14.75
N ASP A 139 -3.89 1.25 -15.05
CA ASP A 139 -4.66 0.94 -16.25
C ASP A 139 -4.16 1.67 -17.51
N GLU A 140 -3.38 2.75 -17.33
CA GLU A 140 -2.76 3.54 -18.40
C GLU A 140 -1.28 3.17 -18.63
N GLN A 141 -0.70 2.27 -17.82
CA GLN A 141 0.70 1.86 -17.94
C GLN A 141 0.97 1.03 -19.19
N ASP A 142 2.10 1.32 -19.84
CA ASP A 142 2.63 0.45 -20.89
C ASP A 142 3.18 -0.85 -20.27
N ARG A 143 2.37 -1.91 -20.35
CA ARG A 143 2.71 -3.24 -19.81
C ARG A 143 3.91 -3.88 -20.53
N ALA A 144 4.30 -3.41 -21.71
CA ALA A 144 5.51 -3.88 -22.38
C ALA A 144 6.79 -3.44 -21.65
N LEU A 145 6.72 -2.40 -20.81
CA LEU A 145 7.83 -1.94 -19.98
C LEU A 145 7.94 -2.71 -18.65
N TRP A 146 6.99 -3.58 -18.32
CA TRP A 146 7.03 -4.36 -17.09
C TRP A 146 8.12 -5.43 -17.15
N ASP A 147 8.80 -5.66 -16.02
CA ASP A 147 9.82 -6.69 -15.90
C ASP A 147 9.17 -8.08 -15.88
N ARG A 148 9.15 -8.74 -17.05
CA ARG A 148 8.59 -10.08 -17.22
C ARG A 148 9.31 -11.15 -16.39
N THR A 149 10.58 -10.95 -16.07
CA THR A 149 11.34 -11.90 -15.23
C THR A 149 10.91 -11.77 -13.78
N ALA A 150 10.79 -10.54 -13.28
CA ALA A 150 10.26 -10.28 -11.94
C ALA A 150 8.81 -10.72 -11.80
N ILE A 151 7.96 -10.51 -12.81
CA ILE A 151 6.57 -11.02 -12.82
C ILE A 151 6.57 -12.55 -12.68
N ALA A 152 7.35 -13.26 -13.50
CA ALA A 152 7.42 -14.72 -13.43
C ALA A 152 7.90 -15.23 -12.05
N GLU A 153 8.91 -14.58 -11.46
CA GLU A 153 9.35 -14.88 -10.09
C GLU A 153 8.22 -14.61 -9.07
N GLY A 154 7.59 -13.44 -9.16
CA GLY A 154 6.55 -12.98 -8.25
C GLY A 154 5.31 -13.87 -8.27
N THR A 155 4.84 -14.26 -9.44
CA THR A 155 3.70 -15.18 -9.61
C THR A 155 4.01 -16.54 -9.01
N ALA A 156 5.18 -17.12 -9.31
CA ALA A 156 5.58 -18.40 -8.72
C ALA A 156 5.65 -18.36 -7.18
N LEU A 157 6.14 -17.25 -6.61
CA LEU A 157 6.14 -17.03 -5.17
C LEU A 157 4.73 -16.88 -4.59
N ALA A 158 3.82 -16.18 -5.30
CA ALA A 158 2.44 -16.02 -4.87
C ALA A 158 1.70 -17.37 -4.82
N GLU A 159 1.86 -18.19 -5.86
CA GLU A 159 1.34 -19.56 -5.92
C GLU A 159 1.91 -20.41 -4.78
N GLU A 160 3.23 -20.41 -4.59
CA GLU A 160 3.90 -21.13 -3.50
C GLU A 160 3.33 -20.72 -2.13
N ALA A 161 3.19 -19.42 -1.89
CA ALA A 161 2.72 -18.90 -0.60
C ALA A 161 1.29 -19.36 -0.25
N LEU A 162 0.43 -19.54 -1.25
CA LEU A 162 -0.93 -20.06 -1.07
C LEU A 162 -0.96 -21.56 -0.73
N THR A 163 0.10 -22.31 -1.02
CA THR A 163 0.21 -23.74 -0.63
C THR A 163 0.69 -23.95 0.81
N GLN A 164 1.25 -22.92 1.46
CA GLN A 164 1.93 -23.00 2.76
C GLN A 164 1.01 -22.77 3.97
N GLY A 165 -0.30 -23.03 3.82
CA GLY A 165 -1.31 -22.89 4.87
C GLY A 165 -2.40 -21.87 4.52
N PRO A 166 -3.27 -21.51 5.48
CA PRO A 166 -4.32 -20.53 5.23
C PRO A 166 -3.72 -19.18 4.78
N ALA A 167 -4.27 -18.61 3.71
CA ALA A 167 -3.81 -17.33 3.19
C ALA A 167 -3.96 -16.21 4.24
N GLY A 168 -2.84 -15.56 4.57
CA GLY A 168 -2.81 -14.32 5.33
C GLY A 168 -2.83 -13.10 4.41
N ASP A 169 -2.76 -11.92 5.01
CA ASP A 169 -2.93 -10.63 4.31
C ASP A 169 -1.93 -10.45 3.17
N TYR A 170 -0.65 -10.78 3.39
CA TYR A 170 0.37 -10.66 2.35
C TYR A 170 0.15 -11.65 1.20
N GLN A 171 -0.31 -12.87 1.48
CA GLN A 171 -0.62 -13.84 0.42
C GLN A 171 -1.82 -13.38 -0.42
N LEU A 172 -2.87 -12.84 0.22
CA LEU A 172 -4.03 -12.30 -0.51
C LEU A 172 -3.66 -11.07 -1.34
N GLN A 173 -2.86 -10.15 -0.80
CA GLN A 173 -2.36 -8.99 -1.53
C GLN A 173 -1.44 -9.40 -2.69
N ALA A 174 -0.58 -10.39 -2.50
CA ALA A 174 0.26 -10.94 -3.57
C ALA A 174 -0.57 -11.58 -4.69
N ALA A 175 -1.63 -12.33 -4.35
CA ALA A 175 -2.54 -12.89 -5.34
C ALA A 175 -3.26 -11.80 -6.15
N ILE A 176 -3.73 -10.73 -5.49
CA ILE A 176 -4.31 -9.56 -6.18
C ILE A 176 -3.28 -8.91 -7.11
N ALA A 177 -2.03 -8.75 -6.66
CA ALA A 177 -0.96 -8.21 -7.48
C ALA A 177 -0.69 -9.11 -8.71
N ALA A 178 -0.62 -10.43 -8.53
CA ALA A 178 -0.37 -11.39 -9.60
C ALA A 178 -1.44 -11.32 -10.70
N LEU A 179 -2.73 -11.23 -10.33
CA LEU A 179 -3.83 -11.09 -11.30
C LEU A 179 -3.73 -9.82 -12.14
N HIS A 180 -3.22 -8.73 -11.57
CA HIS A 180 -2.92 -7.53 -12.35
C HIS A 180 -1.76 -7.75 -13.32
N ASP A 181 -0.71 -8.47 -12.91
CA ASP A 181 0.51 -8.70 -13.69
C ASP A 181 0.36 -9.74 -14.81
N GLU A 182 -0.54 -10.70 -14.62
CA GLU A 182 -0.84 -11.75 -15.60
C GLU A 182 -1.61 -11.24 -16.82
N ALA A 183 -2.45 -10.21 -16.62
CA ALA A 183 -3.24 -9.66 -17.70
C ALA A 183 -2.35 -8.96 -18.75
N GLY A 184 -2.54 -9.31 -20.02
CA GLY A 184 -1.77 -8.71 -21.13
C GLY A 184 -2.18 -7.26 -21.42
N ARG A 185 -3.43 -6.91 -21.11
CA ARG A 185 -4.02 -5.58 -21.25
C ARG A 185 -4.83 -5.22 -20.00
N ALA A 186 -5.10 -3.94 -19.79
CA ALA A 186 -5.83 -3.48 -18.61
C ALA A 186 -7.25 -4.07 -18.53
N GLU A 187 -7.93 -4.12 -19.68
CA GLU A 187 -9.27 -4.68 -19.84
C GLU A 187 -9.35 -6.20 -19.61
N ASP A 188 -8.23 -6.93 -19.72
CA ASP A 188 -8.18 -8.39 -19.53
C ASP A 188 -7.98 -8.77 -18.05
N THR A 189 -7.91 -7.80 -17.14
CA THR A 189 -7.72 -8.05 -15.70
C THR A 189 -8.93 -8.80 -15.13
N ASP A 190 -8.70 -9.91 -14.40
CA ASP A 190 -9.75 -10.70 -13.75
C ASP A 190 -10.29 -9.99 -12.49
N TRP A 191 -11.13 -8.98 -12.73
CA TRP A 191 -11.79 -8.21 -11.68
C TRP A 191 -12.73 -9.04 -10.79
N PRO A 192 -13.50 -10.02 -11.30
CA PRO A 192 -14.29 -10.93 -10.45
C PRO A 192 -13.43 -11.66 -9.41
N GLN A 193 -12.27 -12.21 -9.82
CA GLN A 193 -11.38 -12.89 -8.89
C GLN A 193 -10.71 -11.91 -7.91
N ILE A 194 -10.28 -10.73 -8.38
CA ILE A 194 -9.76 -9.66 -7.52
C ILE A 194 -10.79 -9.23 -6.46
N LEU A 195 -12.06 -9.08 -6.83
CA LEU A 195 -13.13 -8.73 -5.90
C LEU A 195 -13.29 -9.80 -4.81
N ALA A 196 -13.30 -11.08 -5.18
CA ALA A 196 -13.37 -12.19 -4.22
C ALA A 196 -12.19 -12.18 -3.23
N LEU A 197 -10.97 -11.89 -3.71
CA LEU A 197 -9.79 -11.76 -2.86
C LEU A 197 -9.87 -10.56 -1.91
N TYR A 198 -10.37 -9.42 -2.37
CA TYR A 198 -10.61 -8.26 -1.50
C TYR A 198 -11.69 -8.53 -0.45
N GLU A 199 -12.73 -9.29 -0.77
CA GLU A 199 -13.76 -9.69 0.20
C GLU A 199 -13.16 -10.57 1.31
N LEU A 200 -12.30 -11.52 0.96
CA LEU A 200 -11.54 -12.31 1.93
C LEU A 200 -10.62 -11.43 2.78
N LEU A 201 -9.90 -10.49 2.16
CA LEU A 201 -8.95 -9.61 2.84
C LEU A 201 -9.66 -8.70 3.85
N VAL A 202 -10.74 -8.02 3.43
CA VAL A 202 -11.51 -7.12 4.30
C VAL A 202 -12.20 -7.88 5.44
N HIS A 203 -12.65 -9.11 5.20
CA HIS A 203 -13.24 -9.95 6.24
C HIS A 203 -12.22 -10.32 7.33
N ARG A 204 -10.95 -10.54 6.94
CA ARG A 204 -9.87 -10.91 7.87
C ARG A 204 -9.28 -9.70 8.59
N THR A 205 -9.05 -8.62 7.85
CA THR A 205 -8.39 -7.43 8.31
C THR A 205 -9.22 -6.21 7.90
N PRO A 206 -9.95 -5.57 8.83
CA PRO A 206 -10.74 -4.37 8.55
C PRO A 206 -9.82 -3.15 8.41
N ASP A 207 -9.00 -3.16 7.36
CA ASP A 207 -8.09 -2.09 6.99
C ASP A 207 -8.76 -1.12 5.99
N PRO A 208 -8.68 0.20 6.22
CA PRO A 208 -9.29 1.19 5.32
C PRO A 208 -8.78 1.14 3.88
N ALA A 209 -7.51 0.79 3.64
CA ALA A 209 -6.97 0.69 2.29
C ALA A 209 -7.50 -0.55 1.57
N ALA A 210 -7.61 -1.69 2.27
CA ALA A 210 -8.26 -2.88 1.73
C ALA A 210 -9.74 -2.62 1.40
N ALA A 211 -10.46 -1.90 2.26
CA ALA A 211 -11.86 -1.54 2.02
C ALA A 211 -12.04 -0.62 0.79
N LEU A 212 -11.14 0.34 0.61
CA LEU A 212 -11.12 1.20 -0.58
C LEU A 212 -10.78 0.40 -1.85
N GLY A 213 -9.79 -0.50 -1.79
CA GLY A 213 -9.46 -1.42 -2.88
C GLY A 213 -10.64 -2.30 -3.29
N ARG A 214 -11.40 -2.81 -2.31
CA ARG A 214 -12.65 -3.53 -2.56
C ARG A 214 -13.67 -2.66 -3.29
N ALA A 215 -13.85 -1.39 -2.90
CA ALA A 215 -14.78 -0.48 -3.57
C ALA A 215 -14.42 -0.26 -5.04
N VAL A 216 -13.12 -0.16 -5.36
CA VAL A 216 -12.63 -0.12 -6.75
C VAL A 216 -12.99 -1.42 -7.48
N ALA A 217 -12.72 -2.59 -6.90
CA ALA A 217 -13.04 -3.88 -7.51
C ALA A 217 -14.55 -4.05 -7.77
N VAL A 218 -15.41 -3.62 -6.83
CA VAL A 218 -16.88 -3.57 -7.02
C VAL A 218 -17.23 -2.71 -8.23
N ALA A 219 -16.59 -1.55 -8.40
CA ALA A 219 -16.83 -0.67 -9.54
C ALA A 219 -16.43 -1.31 -10.87
N MET A 220 -15.38 -2.12 -10.88
CA MET A 220 -14.90 -2.80 -12.08
C MET A 220 -15.77 -3.99 -12.48
N VAL A 221 -16.37 -4.70 -11.51
CA VAL A 221 -17.27 -5.83 -11.77
C VAL A 221 -18.71 -5.40 -12.03
N HIS A 222 -19.23 -4.46 -11.23
CA HIS A 222 -20.65 -4.08 -11.22
C HIS A 222 -20.92 -2.68 -11.76
N GLY A 223 -19.88 -1.98 -12.23
CA GLY A 223 -19.97 -0.66 -12.82
C GLY A 223 -19.78 0.49 -11.82
N PRO A 224 -19.54 1.72 -12.33
CA PRO A 224 -19.07 2.84 -11.53
C PRO A 224 -20.03 3.27 -10.42
N ARG A 225 -21.35 3.15 -10.64
CA ARG A 225 -22.37 3.49 -9.62
C ARG A 225 -22.34 2.56 -8.41
N ALA A 226 -22.07 1.26 -8.62
CA ALA A 226 -21.93 0.31 -7.51
C ALA A 226 -20.68 0.61 -6.68
N GLY A 227 -19.57 0.97 -7.34
CA GLY A 227 -18.36 1.43 -6.66
C GLY A 227 -18.58 2.72 -5.87
N LEU A 228 -19.31 3.70 -6.42
CA LEU A 228 -19.64 4.94 -5.72
C LEU A 228 -20.45 4.68 -4.44
N ALA A 229 -21.47 3.82 -4.49
CA ALA A 229 -22.22 3.43 -3.30
C ALA A 229 -21.33 2.75 -2.24
N ALA A 230 -20.36 1.95 -2.68
CA ALA A 230 -19.38 1.34 -1.78
C ALA A 230 -18.46 2.41 -1.14
N VAL A 231 -17.96 3.38 -1.91
CA VAL A 231 -17.15 4.49 -1.41
C VAL A 231 -17.92 5.37 -0.42
N ASP A 232 -19.18 5.71 -0.74
CA ASP A 232 -20.03 6.52 0.15
C ASP A 232 -20.26 5.83 1.51
N SER A 233 -20.34 4.49 1.51
CA SER A 233 -20.46 3.71 2.75
C SER A 233 -19.19 3.79 3.61
N LEU A 234 -18.01 4.00 3.01
CA LEU A 234 -16.76 4.22 3.72
C LEU A 234 -16.64 5.65 4.29
N ALA A 235 -17.34 6.62 3.71
CA ALA A 235 -17.33 8.02 4.14
C ALA A 235 -18.41 8.35 5.20
N GLY A 236 -19.35 7.43 5.46
CA GLY A 236 -20.45 7.63 6.41
C GLY A 236 -20.03 7.58 7.89
N PRO A 237 -20.95 7.93 8.82
CA PRO A 237 -20.68 8.03 10.27
C PRO A 237 -20.18 6.73 10.94
N ALA A 238 -20.25 5.58 10.26
CA ALA A 238 -19.63 4.34 10.70
C ALA A 238 -18.08 4.41 10.69
N ALA A 239 -17.48 5.26 9.85
CA ALA A 239 -16.03 5.50 9.80
C ALA A 239 -15.50 6.10 11.11
N GLU A 240 -16.29 6.97 11.76
CA GLU A 240 -15.95 7.59 13.04
C GLU A 240 -15.88 6.59 14.21
N HIS A 241 -16.55 5.43 14.08
CA HIS A 241 -16.66 4.42 15.13
C HIS A 241 -15.63 3.28 14.99
N SER A 242 -14.86 3.26 13.89
CA SER A 242 -13.79 2.28 13.63
C SER A 242 -12.47 2.67 14.32
N GLY A 243 -12.49 2.92 15.63
CA GLY A 243 -11.32 2.86 16.52
C GLY A 243 -10.15 3.84 16.29
N ALA A 244 -10.14 4.67 15.24
CA ALA A 244 -9.18 5.75 15.04
C ALA A 244 -9.61 7.01 15.80
N GLY A 245 -9.76 6.88 17.12
CA GLY A 245 -10.12 7.97 18.01
C GLY A 245 -8.98 8.99 18.16
N ALA A 246 -9.01 10.03 17.33
CA ALA A 246 -8.58 11.39 17.62
C ALA A 246 -8.85 12.19 16.35
N ARG A 247 -9.39 13.42 16.45
CA ARG A 247 -9.52 14.39 15.36
C ARG A 247 -8.26 14.37 14.49
N ALA A 248 -8.29 13.59 13.40
CA ALA A 248 -7.21 13.50 12.46
C ALA A 248 -7.29 14.76 11.60
N GLU A 249 -6.17 15.44 11.45
CA GLU A 249 -6.07 16.54 10.50
C GLU A 249 -6.54 16.09 9.09
N PRO A 250 -7.00 17.00 8.23
CA PRO A 250 -7.70 16.65 6.99
C PRO A 250 -6.97 15.75 5.96
N SER A 251 -5.71 15.35 6.11
CA SER A 251 -4.80 15.28 4.94
C SER A 251 -4.05 13.97 4.65
N ALA A 252 -4.63 12.77 4.84
CA ALA A 252 -4.00 11.56 4.27
C ALA A 252 -4.96 10.42 3.88
N GLY A 253 -6.04 10.21 4.65
CA GLY A 253 -7.04 9.19 4.33
C GLY A 253 -8.11 9.68 3.34
N HIS A 254 -8.56 10.93 3.50
CA HIS A 254 -9.67 11.49 2.73
C HIS A 254 -9.32 11.71 1.26
N TYR A 255 -8.11 12.17 0.94
CA TYR A 255 -7.75 12.46 -0.45
C TYR A 255 -7.79 11.21 -1.36
N ARG A 256 -7.46 10.02 -0.83
CA ARG A 256 -7.52 8.77 -1.60
C ARG A 256 -8.96 8.35 -1.88
N LEU A 257 -9.84 8.52 -0.90
CA LEU A 257 -11.29 8.34 -1.08
C LEU A 257 -11.81 9.31 -2.14
N ASP A 258 -11.41 10.58 -2.07
CA ASP A 258 -11.80 11.61 -3.04
C ASP A 258 -11.27 11.31 -4.44
N ALA A 259 -10.03 10.82 -4.57
CA ALA A 259 -9.43 10.43 -5.84
C ALA A 259 -10.19 9.27 -6.50
N VAL A 260 -10.53 8.22 -5.73
CA VAL A 260 -11.34 7.10 -6.21
C VAL A 260 -12.75 7.59 -6.59
N ARG A 261 -13.38 8.39 -5.73
CA ARG A 261 -14.70 8.98 -5.99
C ARG A 261 -14.69 9.78 -7.30
N ALA A 262 -13.69 10.63 -7.51
CA ALA A 262 -13.55 11.45 -8.71
C ALA A 262 -13.47 10.60 -9.98
N HIS A 263 -12.65 9.55 -9.96
CA HIS A 263 -12.52 8.64 -11.11
C HIS A 263 -13.81 7.86 -11.41
N LEU A 264 -14.54 7.43 -10.37
CA LEU A 264 -15.81 6.74 -10.57
C LEU A 264 -16.93 7.68 -11.05
N LEU A 265 -16.94 8.93 -10.59
CA LEU A 265 -17.85 9.97 -11.10
C LEU A 265 -17.57 10.28 -12.58
N GLU A 266 -16.29 10.39 -12.96
CA GLU A 266 -15.90 10.59 -14.36
C GLU A 266 -16.41 9.43 -15.23
N ARG A 267 -16.19 8.19 -14.80
CA ARG A 267 -16.67 6.98 -15.52
C ARG A 267 -18.19 6.86 -15.54
N ALA A 268 -18.90 7.44 -14.56
CA ALA A 268 -20.36 7.51 -14.55
C ALA A 268 -20.92 8.63 -15.44
N GLY A 269 -20.07 9.49 -16.01
CA GLY A 269 -20.47 10.66 -16.81
C GLY A 269 -20.77 11.92 -16.00
N GLU A 270 -20.58 11.90 -14.68
CA GLU A 270 -20.89 13.00 -13.76
C GLU A 270 -19.73 14.01 -13.73
N ARG A 271 -19.49 14.69 -14.87
CA ARG A 271 -18.29 15.50 -15.13
C ARG A 271 -18.03 16.60 -14.10
N GLU A 272 -19.06 17.36 -13.72
CA GLU A 272 -18.91 18.47 -12.76
C GLU A 272 -18.54 17.96 -11.36
N ALA A 273 -19.20 16.90 -10.90
CA ALA A 273 -18.92 16.28 -9.61
C ALA A 273 -17.52 15.63 -9.60
N ALA A 274 -17.14 14.97 -10.70
CA ALA A 274 -15.80 14.40 -10.87
C ALA A 274 -14.72 15.48 -10.78
N ARG A 275 -14.90 16.61 -11.47
CA ARG A 275 -13.99 17.76 -11.43
C ARG A 275 -13.81 18.29 -10.01
N ALA A 276 -14.90 18.46 -9.26
CA ALA A 276 -14.84 18.94 -7.88
C ALA A 276 -14.07 17.95 -6.97
N ALA A 277 -14.35 16.66 -7.09
CA ALA A 277 -13.67 15.62 -6.33
C ALA A 277 -12.17 15.50 -6.69
N TYR A 278 -11.80 15.64 -7.97
CA TYR A 278 -10.40 15.66 -8.39
C TYR A 278 -9.62 16.83 -7.77
N ARG A 279 -10.24 18.02 -7.67
CA ARG A 279 -9.62 19.18 -7.02
C ARG A 279 -9.43 18.96 -5.52
N ALA A 280 -10.47 18.46 -4.84
CA ALA A 280 -10.38 18.14 -3.42
C ALA A 280 -9.26 17.11 -3.14
N ALA A 281 -9.17 16.07 -3.96
CA ALA A 281 -8.10 15.08 -3.87
C ALA A 281 -6.71 15.71 -4.11
N ALA A 282 -6.58 16.60 -5.10
CA ALA A 282 -5.32 17.27 -5.42
C ALA A 282 -4.84 18.22 -4.31
N ASP A 283 -5.77 18.86 -3.59
CA ASP A 283 -5.45 19.75 -2.48
C ASP A 283 -5.15 18.97 -1.18
N GLY A 284 -5.60 17.71 -1.10
CA GLY A 284 -5.39 16.83 0.05
C GLY A 284 -4.14 15.95 0.00
N THR A 285 -3.48 15.78 -1.17
CA THR A 285 -2.24 15.00 -1.29
C THR A 285 -0.99 15.85 -1.03
N LEU A 286 0.04 15.23 -0.44
CA LEU A 286 1.36 15.83 -0.22
C LEU A 286 2.38 15.46 -1.31
N SER A 287 1.99 14.61 -2.26
CA SER A 287 2.80 14.21 -3.41
C SER A 287 2.56 15.20 -4.56
N GLU A 288 3.59 15.95 -4.95
CA GLU A 288 3.48 16.94 -6.04
C GLU A 288 3.12 16.28 -7.38
N PRO A 289 3.70 15.11 -7.75
CA PRO A 289 3.29 14.38 -8.96
C PRO A 289 1.84 13.90 -8.93
N GLU A 290 1.34 13.40 -7.79
CA GLU A 290 -0.08 13.04 -7.63
C GLU A 290 -0.98 14.26 -7.76
N ALA A 291 -0.64 15.38 -7.10
CA ALA A 291 -1.42 16.61 -7.18
C ALA A 291 -1.49 17.13 -8.62
N ARG A 292 -0.37 17.10 -9.36
CA ARG A 292 -0.31 17.50 -10.77
C ARG A 292 -1.20 16.60 -11.64
N TYR A 293 -1.12 15.29 -11.45
CA TYR A 293 -1.99 14.33 -12.14
C TYR A 293 -3.47 14.61 -11.87
N LEU A 294 -3.87 14.75 -10.61
CA LEU A 294 -5.26 14.99 -10.21
C LEU A 294 -5.79 16.34 -10.73
N ARG A 295 -4.98 17.40 -10.72
CA ARG A 295 -5.33 18.69 -11.34
C ARG A 295 -5.51 18.56 -12.85
N ALA A 296 -4.60 17.86 -13.53
CA ALA A 296 -4.73 17.62 -14.97
C ALA A 296 -6.00 16.81 -15.30
N ARG A 297 -6.39 15.83 -14.48
CA ARG A 297 -7.69 15.13 -14.64
C ARG A 297 -8.85 16.13 -14.53
N ALA A 298 -8.84 17.02 -13.53
CA ALA A 298 -9.88 18.03 -13.36
C ALA A 298 -9.98 19.00 -14.55
N GLU A 299 -8.84 19.49 -15.05
CA GLU A 299 -8.77 20.44 -16.16
C GLU A 299 -9.32 19.87 -17.48
N ARG A 300 -9.13 18.58 -17.75
CA ARG A 300 -9.74 17.92 -18.94
C ARG A 300 -11.26 17.81 -18.88
N LEU A 301 -11.84 18.00 -17.69
CA LEU A 301 -13.28 18.03 -17.49
C LEU A 301 -13.86 19.44 -17.59
N ASP A 302 -13.02 20.46 -17.81
CA ASP A 302 -13.46 21.84 -18.04
C ASP A 302 -14.35 21.92 -19.31
N PRO A 303 -15.36 22.81 -19.31
CA PRO A 303 -16.29 22.99 -20.42
C PRO A 303 -15.65 23.61 -21.67
#